data_AF-A0A317ZH96-F1
#
_entry.id   AF-A0A317ZH96-F1
#
_cell.length_a   1.000
_cell.length_b   1.000
_cell.length_c   1.000
_cell.angle_alpha   90.00
_cell.angle_beta   90.00
_cell.angle_gamma   90.00
#
_symmetry.space_group_name_H-M   'P 1'
#
loop_
_entity.id
_entity.type
_entity.pdbx_description
1 polymer ?
#
loop_
_entity_poly.entity_id
_entity_poly.type
_entity_poly.pdbx_seq_one_letter_code
_entity_poly.pdbx_strand_id
1 'polypeptide(L)'
;MDIIVIIALLAVPAVFAVIVGSVLLIQAFRRPKLLPEEVALACAWVFMVGSLVWLGAFLSNSILLGFGKPWTWLAAAHFAFAGFGAITVTSLSCRLVAQPFWLKVIRSILFLHPLAYLVTAAGILGYPYCDELGAMCYETIFILQLLAVLLGSSDCVITGPGALLVLSLSVPVVTLIPALAWAFENPLLDLGEMVRYHGMTNAIGHVGLGLLALSMIRPKSHSPVCHGLG
;
A
#
# COMPACT_ATOMS: atom_id res chain seq x y z
N MET A 1 -26.23 -8.77 -10.74
CA MET A 1 -25.35 -9.84 -10.23
C MET A 1 -26.09 -10.52 -9.09
N ASP A 2 -26.10 -11.85 -9.04
CA ASP A 2 -26.80 -12.59 -7.97
C ASP A 2 -26.21 -12.22 -6.60
N ILE A 3 -27.06 -12.10 -5.57
CA ILE A 3 -26.65 -11.81 -4.20
C ILE A 3 -25.67 -12.86 -3.67
N ILE A 4 -25.83 -14.13 -4.07
CA ILE A 4 -24.91 -15.22 -3.70
C ILE A 4 -23.52 -14.96 -4.30
N VAL A 5 -23.45 -14.48 -5.54
CA VAL A 5 -22.19 -14.14 -6.21
C VAL A 5 -21.53 -12.93 -5.55
N ILE A 6 -22.31 -11.92 -5.15
CA ILE A 6 -21.79 -10.76 -4.40
C ILE A 6 -21.20 -11.21 -3.05
N ILE A 7 -21.93 -12.05 -2.30
CA ILE A 7 -21.46 -12.58 -1.01
C ILE A 7 -20.19 -13.39 -1.21
N ALA A 8 -20.13 -14.28 -2.20
CA ALA A 8 -18.93 -15.07 -2.47
C ALA A 8 -17.73 -14.19 -2.85
N LEU A 9 -17.93 -13.16 -3.67
CA LEU A 9 -16.88 -12.23 -4.11
C LEU A 9 -16.35 -11.33 -2.99
N LEU A 10 -17.12 -11.07 -1.93
CA LEU A 10 -16.75 -10.13 -0.88
C LEU A 10 -16.42 -10.82 0.45
N ALA A 11 -17.27 -11.75 0.90
CA ALA A 11 -17.12 -12.38 2.20
C ALA A 11 -15.95 -13.35 2.24
N VAL A 12 -15.76 -14.18 1.20
CA VAL A 12 -14.65 -15.16 1.17
C VAL A 12 -13.29 -14.45 1.20
N PRO A 13 -13.01 -13.45 0.34
CA PRO A 13 -11.75 -12.71 0.42
C PRO A 13 -11.59 -11.91 1.71
N ALA A 14 -12.68 -11.39 2.30
CA ALA A 14 -12.61 -10.67 3.57
C ALA A 14 -12.22 -11.61 4.72
N VAL A 15 -12.85 -12.78 4.81
CA VAL A 15 -12.49 -13.81 5.81
C VAL A 15 -11.05 -14.26 5.61
N PHE A 16 -10.64 -14.50 4.37
CA PHE A 16 -9.26 -14.84 4.05
C PHE A 16 -8.28 -13.75 4.50
N ALA A 17 -8.57 -12.47 4.21
CA ALA A 17 -7.75 -11.34 4.62
C ALA A 17 -7.61 -11.24 6.15
N VAL A 18 -8.71 -11.43 6.89
CA VAL A 18 -8.70 -11.46 8.36
C VAL A 18 -7.85 -12.62 8.88
N ILE A 19 -7.99 -13.81 8.31
CA ILE A 19 -7.21 -14.99 8.71
C ILE A 19 -5.72 -14.73 8.46
N VAL A 20 -5.34 -14.30 7.26
CA VAL A 20 -3.93 -14.05 6.92
C VAL A 20 -3.34 -12.94 7.78
N GLY A 21 -4.03 -11.82 7.94
CA GLY A 21 -3.59 -10.73 8.81
C GLY A 21 -3.38 -11.19 10.26
N SER A 22 -4.32 -11.98 10.79
CA SER A 22 -4.23 -12.53 12.15
C SER A 22 -3.06 -13.50 12.31
N VAL A 23 -2.85 -14.40 11.36
CA VAL A 23 -1.72 -15.33 11.37
C VAL A 23 -0.39 -14.58 11.33
N LEU A 24 -0.25 -13.58 10.45
CA LEU A 24 0.95 -12.76 10.36
C LEU A 24 1.20 -11.97 11.64
N LEU A 25 0.15 -11.43 12.27
CA LEU A 25 0.26 -10.70 13.52
C LEU A 25 0.72 -11.61 14.67
N ILE A 26 0.14 -12.80 14.79
CA ILE A 26 0.57 -13.81 15.76
C ILE A 26 2.03 -14.19 15.53
N GLN A 27 2.44 -14.39 14.28
CA GLN A 27 3.84 -14.68 13.95
C GLN A 27 4.77 -13.53 14.34
N ALA A 28 4.38 -12.28 14.09
CA ALA A 28 5.16 -11.10 14.46
C ALA A 28 5.39 -11.04 15.99
N PHE A 29 4.36 -11.30 16.80
CA PHE A 29 4.47 -11.32 18.26
C PHE A 29 5.23 -12.52 18.83
N ARG A 30 5.36 -13.62 18.07
CA ARG A 30 6.16 -14.79 18.45
C ARG A 30 7.65 -14.64 18.16
N ARG A 31 8.06 -13.59 17.44
CA ARG A 31 9.49 -13.36 17.16
C ARG A 31 10.21 -12.86 18.42
N PRO A 32 11.50 -13.22 18.60
CA PRO A 32 12.29 -12.70 19.72
C PRO A 32 12.45 -11.18 19.70
N LYS A 33 12.29 -10.55 18.54
CA LYS A 33 12.24 -9.10 18.39
C LYS A 33 11.04 -8.70 17.53
N LEU A 34 10.14 -7.90 18.10
CA LEU A 34 9.04 -7.30 17.35
C LEU A 34 9.60 -6.25 16.37
N LEU A 35 9.32 -6.43 15.09
CA LEU A 35 9.77 -5.54 14.03
C LEU A 35 8.57 -4.76 13.47
N PRO A 36 8.71 -3.43 13.27
CA PRO A 36 7.61 -2.60 12.78
C PRO A 36 7.11 -3.04 11.39
N GLU A 37 8.00 -3.50 10.51
CA GLU A 37 7.64 -4.01 9.19
C GLU A 37 6.80 -5.30 9.23
N GLU A 38 6.94 -6.14 10.26
CA GLU A 38 6.13 -7.36 10.39
C GLU A 38 4.72 -7.01 10.89
N VAL A 39 4.62 -6.05 11.81
CA VAL A 39 3.34 -5.53 12.29
C VAL A 39 2.62 -4.79 11.17
N ALA A 40 3.33 -3.93 10.43
CA ALA A 40 2.77 -3.18 9.30
C ALA A 40 2.26 -4.12 8.21
N LEU A 41 3.01 -5.17 7.86
CA LEU A 41 2.58 -6.19 6.91
C LEU A 41 1.31 -6.92 7.36
N ALA A 42 1.19 -7.24 8.65
CA ALA A 42 -0.03 -7.85 9.19
C ALA A 42 -1.21 -6.86 9.14
N CYS A 43 -0.99 -5.61 9.56
CA CYS A 43 -2.00 -4.56 9.55
C CYS A 43 -2.44 -4.15 8.14
N ALA A 44 -1.60 -4.32 7.11
CA ALA A 44 -1.93 -4.05 5.72
C ALA A 44 -3.21 -4.78 5.27
N TRP A 45 -3.47 -5.98 5.82
CA TRP A 45 -4.66 -6.78 5.49
C TRP A 45 -5.97 -6.16 5.98
N VAL A 46 -5.94 -5.27 6.99
CA VAL A 46 -7.12 -4.50 7.40
C VAL A 46 -7.60 -3.62 6.25
N PHE A 47 -6.67 -3.04 5.48
CA PHE A 47 -7.02 -2.23 4.31
C PHE A 47 -7.65 -3.06 3.20
N MET A 48 -7.32 -4.35 3.07
CA MET A 48 -8.00 -5.25 2.14
C MET A 48 -9.47 -5.45 2.53
N VAL A 49 -9.76 -5.63 3.82
CA VAL A 49 -11.15 -5.71 4.32
C VAL A 49 -11.89 -4.40 4.02
N GLY A 50 -11.27 -3.26 4.32
CA GLY A 50 -11.82 -1.94 3.98
C GLY A 50 -12.13 -1.82 2.49
N SER A 51 -11.20 -2.23 1.61
CA SER A 51 -11.38 -2.22 0.16
C SER A 51 -12.62 -3.02 -0.27
N LEU A 52 -12.81 -4.22 0.28
CA LEU A 52 -13.95 -5.08 -0.05
C LEU A 52 -15.29 -4.49 0.41
N VAL A 53 -15.32 -3.82 1.57
CA VAL A 53 -16.53 -3.11 2.04
C VAL A 53 -16.91 -1.99 1.06
N TRP A 54 -15.94 -1.16 0.67
CA TRP A 54 -16.16 -0.08 -0.30
C TRP A 54 -16.52 -0.60 -1.69
N LEU A 55 -15.90 -1.70 -2.12
CA LEU A 55 -16.23 -2.38 -3.38
C LEU A 55 -17.66 -2.93 -3.35
N GLY A 56 -18.10 -3.49 -2.22
CA GLY A 56 -19.48 -3.94 -2.04
C GLY A 56 -20.49 -2.80 -2.16
N ALA A 57 -20.19 -1.65 -1.56
CA ALA A 57 -21.01 -0.45 -1.72
C ALA A 57 -21.08 -0.01 -3.19
N PHE A 58 -19.94 -0.01 -3.90
CA PHE A 58 -19.90 0.30 -5.34
C PHE A 58 -20.73 -0.68 -6.19
N LEU A 59 -20.57 -1.98 -5.98
CA LEU A 59 -21.25 -3.03 -6.75
C LEU A 59 -22.77 -3.05 -6.51
N SER A 60 -23.21 -2.66 -5.32
CA SER A 60 -24.63 -2.56 -4.95
C SER A 60 -25.27 -1.21 -5.28
N ASN A 61 -24.50 -0.23 -5.83
CA ASN A 61 -24.94 1.17 -5.99
C ASN A 61 -25.38 1.82 -4.65
N SER A 62 -24.82 1.39 -3.52
CA SER A 62 -25.17 1.92 -2.21
C SER A 62 -24.36 3.16 -1.87
N ILE A 63 -24.92 4.03 -1.02
CA ILE A 63 -24.21 5.13 -0.38
C ILE A 63 -23.55 4.58 0.90
N LEU A 64 -22.25 4.82 1.07
CA LEU A 64 -21.51 4.45 2.27
C LEU A 64 -20.90 5.70 2.89
N LEU A 65 -21.24 5.99 4.16
CA LEU A 65 -20.78 7.17 4.88
C LEU A 65 -21.04 8.50 4.13
N GLY A 66 -22.15 8.58 3.38
CA GLY A 66 -22.49 9.75 2.57
C GLY A 66 -21.88 9.78 1.17
N PHE A 67 -21.02 8.81 0.82
CA PHE A 67 -20.37 8.74 -0.49
C PHE A 67 -21.05 7.73 -1.42
N GLY A 68 -21.40 8.17 -2.62
CA GLY A 68 -21.88 7.34 -3.73
C GLY A 68 -20.80 7.11 -4.81
N LYS A 69 -21.20 6.69 -6.00
CA LYS A 69 -20.29 6.66 -7.17
C LYS A 69 -19.89 8.08 -7.58
N PRO A 70 -18.64 8.33 -8.04
CA PRO A 70 -17.54 7.37 -8.24
C PRO A 70 -16.69 7.12 -6.98
N TRP A 71 -16.94 7.83 -5.88
CA TRP A 71 -16.13 7.82 -4.67
C TRP A 71 -16.03 6.45 -4.01
N THR A 72 -17.09 5.64 -4.03
CA THR A 72 -17.05 4.28 -3.47
C THR A 72 -16.06 3.36 -4.21
N TRP A 73 -15.92 3.51 -5.54
CA TRP A 73 -14.92 2.79 -6.32
C TRP A 73 -13.51 3.30 -6.04
N LEU A 74 -13.34 4.63 -6.01
CA LEU A 74 -12.06 5.25 -5.74
C LEU A 74 -11.53 4.84 -4.36
N ALA A 75 -12.38 4.88 -3.33
CA ALA A 75 -12.04 4.43 -1.98
C ALA A 75 -11.63 2.96 -1.98
N ALA A 76 -12.40 2.07 -2.63
CA ALA A 76 -12.07 0.65 -2.73
C ALA A 76 -10.68 0.43 -3.33
N ALA A 77 -10.38 1.08 -4.46
CA ALA A 77 -9.08 1.00 -5.11
C ALA A 77 -7.95 1.57 -4.23
N HIS A 78 -8.19 2.70 -3.56
CA HIS A 78 -7.20 3.33 -2.69
C HIS A 78 -6.86 2.45 -1.48
N PHE A 79 -7.87 1.86 -0.83
CA PHE A 79 -7.67 0.86 0.23
C PHE A 79 -6.87 -0.36 -0.25
N ALA A 80 -7.15 -0.89 -1.45
CA ALA A 80 -6.44 -2.06 -1.97
C ALA A 80 -4.97 -1.75 -2.32
N PHE A 81 -4.72 -0.65 -3.03
CA PHE A 81 -3.40 -0.40 -3.61
C PHE A 81 -2.54 0.53 -2.77
N ALA A 82 -3.06 1.66 -2.29
CA ALA A 82 -2.32 2.59 -1.43
C ALA A 82 -2.30 2.14 0.04
N GLY A 83 -3.38 1.49 0.50
CA GLY A 83 -3.43 0.86 1.82
C GLY A 83 -2.67 -0.46 1.85
N PHE A 84 -3.26 -1.53 1.31
CA PHE A 84 -2.68 -2.86 1.38
C PHE A 84 -1.39 -2.99 0.55
N GLY A 85 -1.43 -2.64 -0.73
CA GLY A 85 -0.34 -2.85 -1.67
C GLY A 85 0.94 -2.11 -1.28
N ALA A 86 0.86 -0.79 -1.12
CA ALA A 86 2.01 0.04 -0.79
C ALA A 86 2.62 -0.35 0.57
N ILE A 87 1.82 -0.51 1.62
CA ILE A 87 2.35 -0.95 2.94
C ILE A 87 3.02 -2.32 2.84
N THR A 88 2.45 -3.25 2.06
CA THR A 88 3.05 -4.57 1.83
C THR A 88 4.41 -4.45 1.15
N VAL A 89 4.49 -3.70 0.04
CA VAL A 89 5.74 -3.48 -0.69
C VAL A 89 6.77 -2.80 0.22
N THR A 90 6.41 -1.73 0.94
CA THR A 90 7.30 -1.02 1.88
C THR A 90 7.80 -1.93 2.98
N SER A 91 6.91 -2.72 3.60
CA SER A 91 7.27 -3.66 4.68
C SER A 91 8.25 -4.72 4.20
N LEU A 92 8.06 -5.25 2.99
CA LEU A 92 8.97 -6.22 2.38
C LEU A 92 10.27 -5.58 1.90
N SER A 93 10.24 -4.33 1.43
CA SER A 93 11.44 -3.55 1.09
C SER A 93 12.33 -3.31 2.30
N CYS A 94 11.79 -3.15 3.51
CA CYS A 94 12.59 -3.03 4.74
C CYS A 94 13.59 -4.19 4.88
N ARG A 95 13.19 -5.40 4.46
CA ARG A 95 14.01 -6.62 4.55
C ARG A 95 15.20 -6.66 3.58
N LEU A 96 15.21 -5.77 2.58
CA LEU A 96 16.30 -5.63 1.60
C LEU A 96 17.32 -4.58 2.00
N VAL A 97 16.93 -3.65 2.87
CA VAL A 97 17.79 -2.55 3.30
C VAL A 97 18.72 -3.02 4.42
N ALA A 98 20.01 -3.08 4.11
CA ALA A 98 21.07 -3.50 5.04
C ALA A 98 21.66 -2.32 5.82
N GLN A 99 21.69 -1.12 5.22
CA GLN A 99 22.28 0.05 5.86
C GLN A 99 21.40 0.59 7.01
N PRO A 100 21.94 0.77 8.24
CA PRO A 100 21.15 1.13 9.41
C PRO A 100 20.39 2.46 9.30
N PHE A 101 20.97 3.46 8.63
CA PHE A 101 20.33 4.76 8.43
C PHE A 101 19.07 4.61 7.56
N TRP A 102 19.22 4.04 6.36
CA TRP A 102 18.10 3.82 5.44
C TRP A 102 17.05 2.88 6.00
N LEU A 103 17.45 1.87 6.78
CA LEU A 103 16.51 0.99 7.47
C LEU A 103 15.66 1.74 8.49
N LYS A 104 16.23 2.72 9.21
CA LYS A 104 15.44 3.59 10.10
C LYS A 104 14.46 4.45 9.29
N VAL A 105 14.91 5.05 8.19
CA VAL A 105 14.06 5.88 7.31
C VAL A 105 12.86 5.10 6.80
N ILE A 106 13.09 3.92 6.18
CA ILE A 106 12.00 3.12 5.60
C ILE A 106 11.05 2.55 6.67
N ARG A 107 11.54 2.29 7.89
CA ARG A 107 10.67 1.93 9.02
C ARG A 107 9.82 3.10 9.52
N SER A 108 10.36 4.32 9.51
CA SER A 108 9.60 5.50 9.91
C SER A 108 8.45 5.78 8.94
N ILE A 109 8.66 5.62 7.63
CA ILE A 109 7.59 5.88 6.65
C ILE A 109 6.45 4.86 6.72
N LEU A 110 6.65 3.66 7.30
CA LEU A 110 5.55 2.71 7.57
C LEU A 110 4.47 3.31 8.47
N PHE A 111 4.86 4.16 9.42
CA PHE A 111 3.92 4.89 10.27
C PHE A 111 3.32 6.10 9.54
N LEU A 112 4.02 6.64 8.55
CA LEU A 112 3.56 7.78 7.77
C LEU A 112 2.49 7.38 6.75
N HIS A 113 2.52 6.16 6.21
CA HIS A 113 1.48 5.66 5.30
C HIS A 113 0.04 5.82 5.84
N PRO A 114 -0.32 5.28 7.02
CA PRO A 114 -1.68 5.45 7.54
C PRO A 114 -1.98 6.91 7.90
N LEU A 115 -0.98 7.71 8.28
CA LEU A 115 -1.21 9.14 8.54
C LEU A 115 -1.53 9.89 7.23
N ALA A 116 -0.74 9.67 6.18
CA ALA A 116 -0.96 10.25 4.86
C ALA A 116 -2.35 9.86 4.33
N TYR A 117 -2.74 8.59 4.51
CA TYR A 117 -4.08 8.10 4.19
C TYR A 117 -5.17 8.90 4.90
N LEU A 118 -5.06 9.08 6.21
CA LEU A 118 -6.05 9.82 7.01
C LEU A 118 -6.13 11.29 6.62
N VAL A 119 -4.99 11.90 6.29
CA VAL A 119 -4.93 13.28 5.80
C VAL A 119 -5.61 13.41 4.44
N THR A 120 -5.33 12.52 3.49
CA THR A 120 -6.03 12.47 2.19
C THR A 120 -7.53 12.26 2.37
N ALA A 121 -7.95 11.36 3.28
CA ALA A 121 -9.37 11.15 3.57
C ALA A 121 -10.05 12.41 4.15
N ALA A 122 -9.34 13.19 4.98
CA ALA A 122 -9.83 14.47 5.46
C ALA A 122 -9.99 15.49 4.33
N GLY A 123 -9.06 15.55 3.37
CA GLY A 123 -9.18 16.40 2.19
C GLY A 123 -10.42 16.09 1.36
N ILE A 124 -10.68 14.80 1.10
CA ILE A 124 -11.90 14.33 0.43
C ILE A 124 -13.19 14.72 1.18
N LEU A 125 -13.14 14.82 2.52
CA LEU A 125 -14.25 15.29 3.36
C LEU A 125 -14.44 16.82 3.32
N GLY A 126 -13.58 17.55 2.62
CA GLY A 126 -13.62 19.00 2.47
C GLY A 126 -12.81 19.77 3.51
N TYR A 127 -11.90 19.11 4.25
CA TYR A 127 -10.99 19.82 5.15
C TYR A 127 -9.93 20.56 4.33
N PRO A 128 -9.77 21.89 4.53
CA PRO A 128 -8.83 22.69 3.73
C PRO A 128 -7.39 22.18 3.81
N TYR A 129 -6.66 22.27 2.70
CA TYR A 129 -5.24 21.93 2.55
C TYR A 129 -4.86 20.46 2.77
N CYS A 130 -5.84 19.61 3.10
CA CYS A 130 -5.58 18.21 3.43
C CYS A 130 -5.33 17.36 2.17
N ASP A 131 -5.87 17.73 1.02
CA ASP A 131 -5.59 17.04 -0.24
C ASP A 131 -4.13 17.25 -0.66
N GLU A 132 -3.65 18.49 -0.58
CA GLU A 132 -2.27 18.88 -0.88
C GLU A 132 -1.30 18.24 0.10
N LEU A 133 -1.59 18.33 1.39
CA LEU A 133 -0.75 17.73 2.43
C LEU A 133 -0.69 16.20 2.27
N GLY A 134 -1.83 15.56 2.03
CA GLY A 134 -1.90 14.12 1.80
C GLY A 134 -1.09 13.68 0.58
N ALA A 135 -1.24 14.39 -0.55
CA ALA A 135 -0.48 14.11 -1.77
C ALA A 135 1.03 14.33 -1.58
N MET A 136 1.44 15.43 -0.93
CA MET A 136 2.86 15.68 -0.60
C MET A 136 3.44 14.63 0.35
N CYS A 137 2.65 14.17 1.34
CA CYS A 137 3.07 13.11 2.23
C CYS A 137 3.31 11.81 1.47
N TYR A 138 2.38 11.39 0.59
CA TYR A 138 2.56 10.20 -0.22
C TYR A 138 3.77 10.29 -1.15
N GLU A 139 3.96 11.42 -1.83
CA GLU A 139 5.13 11.63 -2.69
C GLU A 139 6.44 11.50 -1.92
N THR A 140 6.50 12.13 -0.74
CA THR A 140 7.67 12.04 0.15
C THR A 140 7.91 10.60 0.59
N ILE A 141 6.87 9.86 0.97
CA ILE A 141 6.97 8.44 1.36
C ILE A 141 7.60 7.63 0.22
N PHE A 142 7.07 7.74 -1.00
CA PHE A 142 7.52 6.92 -2.12
C PHE A 142 8.94 7.29 -2.59
N ILE A 143 9.31 8.58 -2.60
CA ILE A 143 10.68 9.02 -2.85
C ILE A 143 11.63 8.43 -1.80
N LEU A 144 11.30 8.55 -0.51
CA LEU A 144 12.14 8.03 0.57
C LEU A 144 12.27 6.51 0.52
N GLN A 145 11.19 5.81 0.17
CA GLN A 145 11.22 4.35 -0.03
C GLN A 145 12.16 3.96 -1.17
N LEU A 146 12.04 4.61 -2.33
CA LEU A 146 12.90 4.39 -3.49
C LEU A 146 14.37 4.63 -3.14
N LEU A 147 14.67 5.78 -2.50
CA LEU A 147 16.02 6.12 -2.08
C LEU A 147 16.57 5.12 -1.04
N ALA A 148 15.76 4.70 -0.07
CA ALA A 148 16.18 3.72 0.93
C ALA A 148 16.54 2.37 0.29
N VAL A 149 15.79 1.93 -0.71
CA VAL A 149 16.11 0.69 -1.45
C VAL A 149 17.35 0.86 -2.31
N LEU A 150 17.47 1.96 -3.07
CA LEU A 150 18.61 2.19 -3.96
C LEU A 150 19.92 2.37 -3.20
N LEU A 151 19.90 3.15 -2.12
CA LEU A 151 21.10 3.56 -1.39
C LEU A 151 21.40 2.63 -0.21
N GLY A 152 20.41 1.89 0.28
CA GLY A 152 20.53 1.06 1.46
C GLY A 152 20.64 -0.45 1.20
N SER A 153 20.43 -0.91 -0.04
CA SER A 153 20.61 -2.31 -0.43
C SER A 153 22.03 -2.55 -0.95
N SER A 154 22.73 -3.57 -0.45
CA SER A 154 24.12 -3.86 -0.86
C SER A 154 24.23 -4.46 -2.26
N ASP A 155 23.30 -5.36 -2.63
CA ASP A 155 23.46 -6.21 -3.83
C ASP A 155 22.18 -6.36 -4.66
N CYS A 156 21.05 -5.85 -4.16
CA CYS A 156 19.75 -6.16 -4.75
C CYS A 156 19.55 -5.50 -6.12
N VAL A 157 20.06 -4.27 -6.32
CA VAL A 157 19.75 -3.38 -7.46
C VAL A 157 20.36 -3.84 -8.78
N ILE A 158 21.45 -4.63 -8.75
CA ILE A 158 22.21 -5.03 -9.95
C ILE A 158 21.58 -6.27 -10.64
N THR A 159 20.60 -6.90 -10.00
CA THR A 159 19.93 -8.10 -10.53
C THR A 159 18.66 -7.76 -11.31
N GLY A 160 18.23 -8.64 -12.22
CA GLY A 160 16.95 -8.49 -12.94
C GLY A 160 15.75 -8.24 -12.01
N PRO A 161 15.56 -9.02 -10.93
CA PRO A 161 14.53 -8.75 -9.94
C PRO A 161 14.69 -7.41 -9.20
N GLY A 162 15.93 -6.99 -8.95
CA GLY A 162 16.22 -5.67 -8.40
C GLY A 162 15.75 -4.52 -9.28
N ALA A 163 16.05 -4.61 -10.58
CA ALA A 163 15.60 -3.63 -11.57
C ALA A 163 14.07 -3.56 -11.63
N LEU A 164 13.37 -4.71 -11.55
CA LEU A 164 11.91 -4.75 -11.47
C LEU A 164 11.37 -4.07 -10.22
N LEU A 165 12.02 -4.27 -9.07
CA LEU A 165 11.64 -3.58 -7.83
C LEU A 165 11.87 -2.07 -7.94
N VAL A 166 13.00 -1.62 -8.46
CA VAL A 166 13.27 -0.19 -8.66
C VAL A 166 12.23 0.43 -9.59
N LEU A 167 11.90 -0.24 -10.70
CA LEU A 167 10.84 0.20 -11.61
C LEU A 167 9.50 0.32 -10.87
N SER A 168 9.13 -0.69 -10.09
CA SER A 168 7.93 -0.68 -9.24
C SER A 168 7.89 0.50 -8.27
N LEU A 169 9.02 0.84 -7.63
CA LEU A 169 9.10 1.94 -6.67
C LEU A 169 9.10 3.33 -7.34
N SER A 170 9.51 3.42 -8.61
CA SER A 170 9.45 4.66 -9.39
C SER A 170 8.05 4.98 -9.92
N VAL A 171 7.20 3.96 -10.11
CA VAL A 171 5.82 4.15 -10.60
C VAL A 171 4.99 5.13 -9.76
N PRO A 172 4.88 5.00 -8.42
CA PRO A 172 4.07 5.92 -7.64
C PRO A 172 4.61 7.35 -7.68
N VAL A 173 5.93 7.54 -7.70
CA VAL A 173 6.59 8.85 -7.83
C VAL A 173 6.15 9.57 -9.12
N VAL A 174 6.17 8.86 -10.25
CA VAL A 174 5.76 9.44 -11.54
C VAL A 174 4.25 9.65 -11.59
N THR A 175 3.47 8.69 -11.09
CA THR A 175 2.00 8.73 -11.18
C THR A 175 1.36 9.65 -10.16
N LEU A 176 2.10 10.14 -9.15
CA LEU A 176 1.64 11.18 -8.23
C LEU A 176 1.67 12.58 -8.84
N ILE A 177 2.40 12.81 -9.94
CA ILE A 177 2.43 14.12 -10.62
C ILE A 177 1.01 14.60 -10.99
N PRO A 178 0.16 13.80 -11.69
CA PRO A 178 -1.22 14.19 -11.94
C PRO A 178 -2.05 14.40 -10.65
N ALA A 179 -1.81 13.60 -9.61
CA ALA A 179 -2.56 13.71 -8.34
C ALA A 179 -2.20 14.99 -7.57
N LEU A 180 -0.92 15.37 -7.55
CA LEU A 180 -0.44 16.65 -7.02
C LEU A 180 -1.06 17.80 -7.81
N ALA A 181 -1.05 17.72 -9.14
CA ALA A 181 -1.66 18.74 -9.99
C ALA A 181 -3.16 18.93 -9.66
N TRP A 182 -3.89 17.83 -9.42
CA TRP A 182 -5.26 17.88 -8.91
C TRP A 182 -5.38 18.56 -7.54
N ALA A 183 -4.54 18.16 -6.58
CA ALA A 183 -4.58 18.71 -5.23
C ALA A 183 -4.32 20.22 -5.21
N PHE A 184 -3.46 20.72 -6.10
CA PHE A 184 -3.18 22.15 -6.25
C PHE A 184 -4.12 22.85 -7.26
N GLU A 185 -5.32 22.35 -7.49
CA GLU A 185 -6.35 22.96 -8.37
C GLU A 185 -5.92 23.16 -9.84
N ASN A 186 -4.93 22.41 -10.32
CA ASN A 186 -4.40 22.46 -11.69
C ASN A 186 -4.50 21.08 -12.37
N PRO A 187 -5.70 20.48 -12.53
CA PRO A 187 -5.85 19.11 -12.98
C PRO A 187 -5.30 18.89 -14.40
N LEU A 188 -4.40 17.92 -14.54
CA LEU A 188 -3.84 17.51 -15.85
C LEU A 188 -4.72 16.50 -16.59
N LEU A 189 -5.56 15.77 -15.87
CA LEU A 189 -6.46 14.72 -16.35
C LEU A 189 -7.83 14.93 -15.71
N ASP A 190 -8.91 14.48 -16.33
CA ASP A 190 -10.20 14.44 -15.62
C ASP A 190 -10.19 13.38 -14.50
N LEU A 191 -11.21 13.36 -13.63
CA LEU A 191 -11.25 12.43 -12.49
C LEU A 191 -11.31 10.95 -12.93
N GLY A 192 -12.00 10.65 -14.03
CA GLY A 192 -12.10 9.30 -14.58
C GLY A 192 -10.77 8.83 -15.16
N GLU A 193 -10.09 9.71 -15.89
CA GLU A 193 -8.73 9.52 -16.40
C GLU A 193 -7.72 9.37 -15.28
N MET A 194 -7.85 10.16 -14.20
CA MET A 194 -7.03 10.05 -13.00
C MET A 194 -7.15 8.66 -12.39
N VAL A 195 -8.38 8.20 -12.14
CA VAL A 195 -8.62 6.86 -11.58
C VAL A 195 -8.02 5.78 -12.47
N ARG A 196 -8.17 5.89 -13.80
CA ARG A 196 -7.61 4.92 -14.74
C ARG A 196 -6.09 4.96 -14.77
N TYR A 197 -5.50 6.12 -15.02
CA TYR A 197 -4.06 6.27 -15.18
C TYR A 197 -3.33 6.06 -13.85
N HIS A 198 -3.65 6.85 -12.83
CA HIS A 198 -3.00 6.76 -11.52
C HIS A 198 -3.33 5.42 -10.84
N GLY A 199 -4.60 5.03 -10.79
CA GLY A 199 -5.02 3.82 -10.10
C GLY A 199 -4.50 2.53 -10.76
N MET A 200 -4.70 2.37 -12.07
CA MET A 200 -4.30 1.13 -12.76
C MET A 200 -2.78 1.01 -12.88
N THR A 201 -2.07 2.11 -13.13
CA THR A 201 -0.61 2.09 -13.21
C THR A 201 -0.01 1.76 -11.85
N ASN A 202 -0.54 2.28 -10.73
CA ASN A 202 -0.09 1.85 -9.40
C ASN A 202 -0.45 0.40 -9.09
N ALA A 203 -1.64 -0.07 -9.47
CA ALA A 203 -2.02 -1.47 -9.25
C ALA A 203 -1.06 -2.44 -9.96
N ILE A 204 -0.79 -2.22 -11.24
CA ILE A 204 0.03 -3.12 -12.06
C ILE A 204 1.52 -2.85 -11.84
N GLY A 205 1.92 -1.60 -12.00
CA GLY A 205 3.31 -1.16 -11.99
C GLY A 205 3.91 -1.13 -10.59
N HIS A 206 3.25 -0.50 -9.62
CA HIS A 206 3.78 -0.46 -8.26
C HIS A 206 3.56 -1.80 -7.54
N VAL A 207 2.30 -2.16 -7.30
CA VAL A 207 1.98 -3.32 -6.46
C VAL A 207 2.29 -4.63 -7.20
N GLY A 208 1.83 -4.80 -8.44
CA GLY A 208 2.03 -6.01 -9.22
C GLY A 208 3.51 -6.33 -9.45
N LEU A 209 4.28 -5.41 -10.06
CA LEU A 209 5.72 -5.64 -10.29
C LEU A 209 6.51 -5.71 -8.97
N GLY A 210 6.12 -4.93 -7.95
CA GLY A 210 6.78 -4.96 -6.65
C GLY A 210 6.67 -6.32 -5.97
N LEU A 211 5.44 -6.86 -5.91
CA LEU A 211 5.20 -8.19 -5.35
C LEU A 211 5.88 -9.29 -6.18
N LEU A 212 5.86 -9.18 -7.52
CA LEU A 212 6.58 -10.10 -8.40
C LEU A 212 8.08 -10.09 -8.10
N ALA A 213 8.70 -8.92 -8.09
CA ALA A 213 10.12 -8.76 -7.78
C ALA A 213 10.46 -9.34 -6.41
N LEU A 214 9.68 -9.00 -5.38
CA LEU A 214 9.90 -9.47 -4.00
C LEU A 214 9.69 -11.00 -3.88
N SER A 215 8.81 -11.60 -4.67
CA SER A 215 8.62 -13.06 -4.72
C SER A 215 9.82 -13.78 -5.35
N MET A 216 10.52 -13.13 -6.28
CA MET A 216 11.73 -13.65 -6.91
C MET A 216 12.95 -13.47 -5.99
N ILE A 217 13.06 -12.32 -5.32
CA ILE A 217 14.17 -12.00 -4.40
C ILE A 217 14.05 -12.81 -3.10
N ARG A 218 12.83 -13.01 -2.60
CA ARG A 218 12.51 -13.70 -1.32
C ARG A 218 13.24 -13.10 -0.12
N PRO A 219 12.99 -11.81 0.19
CA PRO A 219 13.72 -11.13 1.24
C PRO A 219 13.46 -11.75 2.62
N LYS A 220 14.55 -12.04 3.33
CA LYS A 220 14.51 -12.66 4.66
C LYS A 220 14.20 -11.61 5.73
N SER A 221 13.41 -11.98 6.74
CA SER A 221 13.14 -11.08 7.87
C SER A 221 14.44 -10.78 8.64
N HIS A 222 14.57 -9.55 9.14
CA HIS A 222 15.68 -9.13 9.99
C HIS A 222 15.65 -9.74 11.40
N SER A 223 14.58 -10.46 11.74
CA SER A 223 14.47 -11.22 12.99
C SER A 223 14.23 -12.69 12.65
N PRO A 224 15.05 -13.63 13.15
CA PRO A 224 14.82 -15.05 12.92
C PRO A 224 13.51 -15.51 13.58
N VAL A 225 12.87 -16.54 13.03
CA VAL A 225 11.76 -17.21 13.70
C VAL A 225 12.36 -18.05 14.82
N CYS A 226 11.87 -17.88 16.06
CA CYS A 226 12.18 -18.82 17.13
C CYS A 226 11.62 -20.20 16.76
N HIS A 227 12.48 -21.09 16.27
CA HIS A 227 12.17 -22.51 16.29
C HIS A 227 12.27 -22.94 17.76
N GLY A 228 11.12 -22.98 18.43
CA GLY A 228 11.05 -23.71 19.68
C GLY A 228 11.55 -25.13 19.41
N LEU A 229 12.56 -25.55 20.15
CA LEU A 229 12.91 -26.95 20.32
C LEU A 229 11.64 -27.67 20.77
N GLY A 230 10.99 -28.36 19.83
CA GLY A 230 9.98 -29.37 20.10
C GLY A 230 10.66 -30.73 20.09
#